data_AF-A0A0F9Z0R4-F1
#
_entry.id   AF-A0A0F9Z0R4-F1
#
_cell.length_a   1.000
_cell.length_b   1.000
_cell.length_c   1.000
_cell.angle_alpha   90.00
_cell.angle_beta   90.00
_cell.angle_gamma   90.00
#
_symmetry.space_group_name_H-M   'P 1'
#
loop_
_entity.id
_entity.type
_entity.pdbx_description
1 polymer ?
#
loop_
_entity_poly.entity_id
_entity_poly.type
_entity_poly.pdbx_seq_one_letter_code
_entity_poly.pdbx_strand_id
1 'polypeptide(L)' 'MPTLQFSSLSEFVQMGTYSFHVWVVYLLFVLFVGYNLILPGVQRKQFIRQQKRRVARDAELATQAASRQGLNNRSAE' A
#
# COMPACT_ATOMS: atom_id res chain seq x y z
N MET A 1 -29.43 37.89 -19.22
CA MET A 1 -29.39 36.80 -18.22
C MET A 1 -27.95 36.69 -17.74
N PRO A 2 -27.62 36.90 -16.46
CA PRO A 2 -26.24 36.73 -15.99
C PRO A 2 -25.85 35.25 -16.05
N THR A 3 -24.79 34.94 -16.80
CA THR A 3 -24.21 33.60 -16.90
C THR A 3 -23.17 33.43 -15.79
N LEU A 4 -23.42 32.52 -14.85
CA LEU A 4 -22.44 32.12 -13.83
C LEU A 4 -21.32 31.32 -14.50
N GLN A 5 -20.32 32.03 -15.04
CA GLN A 5 -19.17 31.45 -15.72
C GLN A 5 -17.91 31.87 -14.96
N PHE A 6 -17.22 30.88 -14.39
CA PHE A 6 -15.95 31.10 -13.68
C PHE A 6 -14.83 31.09 -14.72
N SER A 7 -14.06 32.19 -14.79
CA SER A 7 -13.01 32.33 -15.81
C SER A 7 -11.64 31.84 -15.31
N SER A 8 -11.51 31.56 -14.00
CA SER A 8 -10.26 31.10 -13.40
C SER A 8 -10.44 30.33 -12.09
N LEU A 9 -9.46 29.47 -11.76
CA LEU A 9 -9.36 28.83 -10.45
C LEU A 9 -9.22 29.85 -9.31
N SER A 10 -8.65 31.03 -9.59
CA SER A 10 -8.51 32.13 -8.62
C SER A 10 -9.85 32.75 -8.23
N GLU A 11 -10.77 32.94 -9.19
CA GLU A 11 -12.14 33.38 -8.91
C GLU A 11 -12.88 32.38 -8.01
N PHE A 12 -12.66 31.09 -8.24
CA PHE A 12 -13.24 30.03 -7.43
C PHE A 12 -12.73 30.05 -5.99
N VAL A 13 -11.44 30.35 -5.77
CA VAL A 13 -10.87 30.49 -4.42
C VAL A 13 -11.29 31.80 -3.74
N GLN A 14 -11.50 32.87 -4.52
CA GLN A 14 -11.90 34.19 -4.02
C GLN A 14 -13.40 34.31 -3.67
N MET A 15 -14.25 33.35 -4.05
CA MET A 15 -15.63 33.25 -3.57
C MET A 15 -15.68 32.73 -2.11
N GLY A 16 -15.04 33.48 -1.20
CA GLY A 16 -14.57 33.02 0.12
C GLY A 16 -15.52 32.10 0.90
N THR A 17 -16.79 32.46 1.07
CA THR A 17 -17.71 31.70 1.94
C THR A 17 -18.34 30.48 1.24
N TYR A 18 -18.60 30.55 -0.06
CA TYR A 18 -19.23 29.45 -0.80
C TYR A 18 -18.24 28.30 -1.08
N SER A 19 -16.99 28.65 -1.40
CA SER A 19 -15.97 27.66 -1.70
C SER A 19 -15.52 26.87 -0.47
N PHE A 20 -15.63 27.46 0.72
CA PHE A 20 -15.34 26.80 2.00
C PHE A 20 -16.12 25.49 2.20
N HIS A 21 -17.38 25.44 1.75
CA HIS A 21 -18.24 24.26 1.90
C HIS A 21 -17.67 23.06 1.12
N VAL A 22 -17.18 23.33 -0.09
CA VAL A 22 -16.58 22.30 -0.95
C VAL A 22 -15.25 21.81 -0.38
N TRP A 23 -14.44 22.73 0.18
CA TRP A 23 -13.18 22.38 0.84
C TRP A 23 -13.35 21.43 2.02
N VAL A 24 -14.39 21.59 2.85
CA VAL A 24 -14.66 20.67 3.97
C VAL A 24 -14.98 19.26 3.46
N VAL A 25 -15.78 19.15 2.40
CA VAL A 25 -16.10 17.84 1.79
C VAL A 25 -14.84 17.21 1.17
N TYR A 26 -13.99 18.00 0.50
CA TYR A 26 -12.71 17.52 -0.01
C TYR A 26 -11.76 17.10 1.10
N LEU A 27 -11.69 17.84 2.20
CA LEU A 27 -10.89 17.50 3.37
C LEU A 27 -11.33 16.16 3.96
N LEU A 28 -12.65 15.98 4.14
CA LEU A 28 -13.22 14.74 4.64
C LEU A 28 -12.95 13.58 3.67
N PHE A 29 -13.11 13.81 2.37
CA PHE A 29 -12.82 12.82 1.34
C PHE A 29 -11.35 12.38 1.36
N VAL A 30 -10.41 13.32 1.41
CA VAL A 30 -8.97 13.02 1.50
C VAL A 30 -8.64 12.28 2.81
N LEU A 31 -9.28 12.63 3.91
CA LEU A 31 -9.16 11.91 5.18
C LEU A 31 -9.64 10.46 5.05
N PHE A 32 -10.82 10.24 4.48
CA PHE A 32 -11.37 8.90 4.30
C PHE A 32 -10.53 8.06 3.34
N VAL A 33 -10.17 8.63 2.18
CA VAL A 33 -9.32 7.96 1.18
C VAL A 33 -7.95 7.68 1.77
N GLY A 34 -7.32 8.66 2.41
CA GLY A 34 -6.02 8.51 3.06
C GLY A 34 -6.05 7.42 4.12
N TYR A 35 -7.04 7.45 5.01
CA TYR A 35 -7.23 6.41 6.03
C TYR A 35 -7.42 5.03 5.40
N ASN A 36 -8.30 4.95 4.40
CA ASN A 36 -8.60 3.69 3.70
C ASN A 36 -7.42 3.19 2.86
N LEU A 37 -6.48 4.05 2.45
CA LEU A 37 -5.28 3.67 1.70
C LEU A 37 -4.12 3.28 2.62
N ILE A 38 -4.03 3.86 3.82
CA ILE A 38 -3.03 3.52 4.84
C ILE A 38 -3.24 2.10 5.36
N LEU A 39 -4.49 1.70 5.66
CA LEU A 39 -4.81 0.34 6.15
C LEU A 39 -4.27 -0.80 5.24
N PRO A 40 -4.58 -0.86 3.92
CA PRO A 40 -4.08 -1.88 3.03
C PRO A 40 -2.56 -1.75 2.82
N GLY A 41 -2.02 -0.52 2.83
CA GLY A 41 -0.58 -0.28 2.72
C GLY A 41 0.22 -0.91 3.86
N VAL A 42 -0.28 -0.81 5.10
CA VAL A 42 0.36 -1.43 6.29
C VAL A 42 0.23 -2.95 6.24
N GLN A 43 -0.95 -3.49 5.89
CA GLN A 43 -1.16 -4.94 5.80
C GLN A 43 -0.30 -5.60 4.72
N ARG A 44 -0.15 -4.95 3.56
CA ARG A 44 0.70 -5.44 2.47
C ARG A 44 2.18 -5.51 2.89
N LYS A 45 2.66 -4.53 3.67
CA LYS A 45 4.02 -4.55 4.24
C LYS A 45 4.21 -5.69 5.24
N GLN A 46 3.21 -5.95 6.08
CA GLN A 46 3.29 -7.04 7.07
C GLN A 46 3.31 -8.43 6.40
N PHE A 47 2.48 -8.63 5.36
CA PHE A 47 2.44 -9.89 4.63
C PHE A 47 3.77 -10.19 3.92
N ILE A 48 4.36 -9.21 3.22
CA ILE A 48 5.65 -9.38 2.53
C ILE A 48 6.77 -9.69 3.54
N ARG A 49 6.75 -9.07 4.72
CA ARG A 49 7.74 -9.34 5.78
C ARG A 49 7.65 -10.77 6.31
N GLN A 50 6.43 -11.30 6.46
CA GLN A 50 6.22 -12.68 6.92
C GLN A 50 6.62 -13.71 5.87
N GLN A 51 6.35 -13.44 4.58
CA GLN A 51 6.74 -14.33 3.48
C GLN A 51 8.26 -14.44 3.32
N LYS A 52 9.00 -13.31 3.40
CA LYS A 52 10.47 -13.34 3.33
C LYS A 52 11.11 -14.26 4.39
N ARG A 53 10.55 -14.28 5.60
CA ARG A 53 11.05 -15.11 6.70
C ARG A 53 10.70 -16.60 6.56
N ARG A 54 9.69 -16.94 5.76
CA ARG A 54 9.35 -18.33 5.41
C ARG A 54 10.29 -18.83 4.31
N VAL A 55 10.44 -18.06 3.23
CA VAL A 55 11.35 -18.38 2.12
C VAL A 55 12.79 -18.60 2.58
N ALA A 56 13.28 -17.78 3.51
CA ALA A 56 14.63 -17.95 4.06
C ALA A 56 14.80 -19.29 4.83
N ARG A 57 13.77 -19.73 5.56
CA ARG A 57 13.82 -20.99 6.31
C ARG A 57 13.67 -22.20 5.40
N ASP A 58 12.79 -22.11 4.39
CA ASP A 58 12.59 -23.20 3.43
C ASP A 58 13.85 -23.41 2.56
N ALA A 59 14.60 -22.35 2.24
CA ALA A 59 15.87 -22.44 1.52
C ALA A 59 16.97 -23.20 2.30
N GLU A 60 17.05 -22.96 3.62
CA GLU A 60 18.01 -23.63 4.49
C GLU A 60 17.66 -25.13 4.66
N LEU A 61 16.37 -25.44 4.84
CA LEU A 61 15.89 -26.81 4.89
C LEU A 61 16.09 -27.56 3.57
N ALA A 62 15.89 -26.91 2.42
CA ALA A 62 16.14 -27.50 1.10
C ALA A 62 17.63 -27.82 0.90
N THR A 63 18.52 -26.93 1.35
CA THR A 63 19.98 -27.14 1.28
C THR A 63 20.43 -28.26 2.22
N GLN A 64 19.83 -28.35 3.41
CA GLN A 64 20.10 -29.39 4.38
C GLN A 64 19.56 -30.77 3.93
N ALA A 65 18.40 -30.79 3.27
CA ALA A 65 17.84 -31.99 2.66
C ALA A 65 18.74 -32.51 1.53
N ALA A 66 19.21 -31.62 0.64
CA ALA A 66 20.13 -31.98 -0.44
C ALA A 66 21.46 -32.54 0.09
N SER A 67 22.02 -31.93 1.15
CA SER A 67 23.26 -32.40 1.77
C SER A 67 23.09 -33.72 2.54
N ARG A 68 21.95 -33.94 3.22
CA ARG A 68 21.61 -35.24 3.83
C ARG A 68 21.44 -36.34 2.78
N GLN A 69 20.78 -36.03 1.67
CA GLN A 69 20.53 -36.99 0.60
C GLN A 69 21.82 -37.41 -0.11
N GLY A 70 22.75 -36.47 -0.34
CA GLY A 70 24.09 -36.77 -0.86
C GLY A 70 25.03 -37.48 0.13
N LEU A 71 24.74 -37.43 1.44
CA LEU A 71 25.42 -38.26 2.44
C LEU A 71 24.89 -39.69 2.42
N ASN A 72 23.56 -39.85 2.39
CA ASN A 72 22.91 -41.16 2.42
C ASN A 72 23.25 -42.00 1.18
N ASN A 73 23.34 -41.38 0.01
CA ASN A 73 23.68 -42.08 -1.24
C ASN A 73 25.12 -42.62 -1.25
N ARG A 74 26.07 -41.90 -0.62
CA ARG A 74 27.47 -42.31 -0.53
C ARG A 74 27.75 -43.40 0.51
N SER A 75 26.82 -43.63 1.43
CA SER A 75 26.93 -44.70 2.43
C SER A 75 26.33 -46.03 1.94
N ALA A 76 25.65 -46.01 0.78
CA ALA A 76 24.99 -47.17 0.18
C ALA A 76 25.77 -47.78 -1.00
N GLU A 77 26.85 -47.13 -1.44
CA GLU A 77 27.89 -47.65 -2.36
C GLU A 77 29.07 -48.22 -1.56
#